data_AF-A0A7C6FJ14-F1
#
_entry.id   AF-A0A7C6FJ14-F1
#
_cell.length_a   1.000
_cell.length_b   1.000
_cell.length_c   1.000
_cell.angle_alpha   90.00
_cell.angle_beta   90.00
_cell.angle_gamma   90.00
#
_symmetry.space_group_name_H-M   'P 1'
#
loop_
_entity.id
_entity.type
_entity.pdbx_description
1 polymer ?
#
loop_
_entity_poly.entity_id
_entity_poly.type
_entity_poly.pdbx_seq_one_letter_code
_entity_poly.pdbx_strand_id
1 'polypeptide(L)' 'MFARDHQYFFFNAGEFVKTSDLDGLHWEEGENLKFGKALAKKVKEILG' A
#
# COMPACT_ATOMS: atom_id res chain seq x y z
N MET A 1 -15.69 -5.89 8.21
CA MET A 1 -14.48 -5.27 7.61
C MET A 1 -13.44 -5.24 8.71
N PHE A 2 -12.49 -6.18 8.75
CA PHE A 2 -11.60 -6.40 9.90
C PHE A 2 -11.03 -5.11 10.51
N ALA A 3 -10.43 -4.23 9.70
CA ALA A 3 -9.89 -2.95 10.16
C ALA A 3 -10.95 -2.03 10.77
N ARG A 4 -12.12 -1.89 10.12
CA ARG A 4 -13.24 -1.09 10.64
C ARG A 4 -13.74 -1.63 11.98
N ASP A 5 -13.87 -2.95 12.08
CA ASP A 5 -14.45 -3.62 13.25
C ASP A 5 -13.47 -3.57 14.45
N HIS A 6 -12.20 -3.24 14.23
CA HIS A 6 -11.16 -3.06 15.26
C HIS A 6 -10.60 -1.63 15.35
N GLN A 7 -11.25 -0.65 14.71
CA GLN A 7 -10.84 0.77 14.72
C GLN A 7 -9.41 1.02 14.21
N TYR A 8 -8.94 0.23 13.25
CA TYR A 8 -7.68 0.43 12.55
C TYR A 8 -7.89 1.17 11.22
N PHE A 9 -6.84 1.85 10.76
CA PHE A 9 -6.79 2.36 9.40
C PHE A 9 -6.57 1.20 8.42
N PHE A 10 -7.29 1.22 7.30
CA PHE A 10 -7.09 0.31 6.18
C PHE A 10 -6.47 1.04 4.99
N PHE A 11 -5.54 0.38 4.31
CA PHE A 11 -4.89 0.88 3.10
C PHE A 11 -4.61 -0.27 2.14
N ASN A 12 -5.23 -0.22 0.95
CA ASN A 12 -5.11 -1.26 -0.05
C ASN A 12 -3.91 -1.01 -0.96
N ALA A 13 -2.82 -1.78 -0.80
CA ALA A 13 -1.64 -1.65 -1.65
C ALA A 13 -1.94 -1.90 -3.14
N GLY A 14 -2.90 -2.79 -3.45
CA GLY A 14 -3.24 -3.18 -4.82
C GLY A 14 -3.85 -2.06 -5.67
N GLU A 15 -4.22 -0.93 -5.09
CA GLU A 15 -4.63 0.28 -5.85
C GLU A 15 -3.44 1.08 -6.39
N PHE A 16 -2.21 0.79 -5.93
CA PHE A 16 -1.01 1.56 -6.25
C PHE A 16 0.08 0.74 -6.92
N VAL A 17 0.12 -0.57 -6.67
CA VAL A 17 1.16 -1.46 -7.19
C VAL A 17 0.63 -2.57 -8.06
N LYS A 18 1.47 -3.02 -9.00
CA LYS A 18 1.30 -4.28 -9.73
C LYS A 18 2.37 -5.29 -9.28
N THR A 19 1.95 -6.51 -8.97
CA THR A 19 2.88 -7.63 -8.71
C THR A 19 3.66 -7.99 -9.98
N SER A 20 4.93 -8.33 -9.82
CA SER A 20 5.83 -8.68 -10.92
C SER A 20 5.32 -9.87 -11.73
N ASP A 21 5.45 -9.79 -13.05
CA ASP A 21 5.17 -10.91 -13.95
C ASP A 21 6.33 -11.93 -13.94
N LEU A 22 7.49 -11.63 -13.32
CA LEU A 22 8.64 -12.54 -13.23
C LEU A 22 8.34 -13.76 -12.34
N ASP A 23 7.70 -13.53 -11.19
CA ASP A 23 7.38 -14.58 -10.22
C ASP A 23 5.94 -14.56 -9.72
N GLY A 24 5.15 -13.52 -10.01
CA GLY A 24 3.78 -13.38 -9.53
C GLY A 24 3.67 -13.15 -8.02
N LEU A 25 4.76 -12.78 -7.34
CA LEU A 25 4.85 -12.66 -5.88
C LEU A 25 5.45 -11.32 -5.42
N HIS A 26 6.60 -10.91 -5.97
CA HIS A 26 7.32 -9.72 -5.51
C HIS A 26 7.00 -8.48 -6.33
N TRP A 27 7.57 -7.35 -5.93
CA TRP A 27 7.44 -6.07 -6.60
C TRP A 27 8.76 -5.64 -7.21
N GLU A 28 8.67 -5.08 -8.41
CA GLU A 28 9.79 -4.40 -9.05
C GLU A 28 10.15 -3.09 -8.31
N GLU A 29 11.34 -2.56 -8.57
CA GLU A 29 11.82 -1.31 -7.94
C GLU A 29 10.81 -0.15 -8.08
N GLY A 30 10.27 0.04 -9.29
CA GLY A 30 9.30 1.10 -9.56
C GLY A 30 8.00 0.98 -8.75
N GLU A 31 7.56 -0.25 -8.47
CA GLU A 31 6.36 -0.52 -7.69
C GLU A 31 6.61 -0.27 -6.20
N ASN A 32 7.79 -0.61 -5.69
CA ASN A 32 8.22 -0.23 -4.34
C ASN A 32 8.20 1.30 -4.14
N LEU A 33 8.72 2.05 -5.11
CA LEU A 33 8.72 3.52 -5.03
C LEU A 33 7.31 4.12 -5.06
N LYS A 34 6.42 3.59 -5.92
CA LYS A 34 5.00 4.01 -5.97
C LYS A 34 4.32 3.76 -4.63
N PHE A 35 4.49 2.55 -4.07
CA PHE A 35 3.91 2.19 -2.79
C PHE A 35 4.41 3.10 -1.67
N GLY A 36 5.73 3.33 -1.59
CA GLY A 36 6.32 4.19 -0.58
C GLY A 36 5.75 5.61 -0.59
N LYS A 37 5.57 6.21 -1.77
CA LYS A 37 4.95 7.54 -1.92
C LYS A 37 3.49 7.56 -1.47
N ALA A 38 2.71 6.56 -1.87
CA ALA A 38 1.29 6.45 -1.51
C ALA A 38 1.11 6.23 0.00
N LEU A 39 1.94 5.37 0.60
CA LEU A 39 1.95 5.11 2.03
C LEU A 39 2.36 6.36 2.83
N ALA A 40 3.40 7.07 2.41
CA ALA A 40 3.84 8.31 3.07
C ALA A 40 2.71 9.35 3.10
N LYS A 41 1.99 9.51 1.98
CA LYS A 41 0.80 10.37 1.92
C LYS A 41 -0.26 9.90 2.92
N LYS A 42 -0.57 8.60 2.95
CA LYS A 42 -1.59 8.05 3.86
C LYS A 42 -1.23 8.22 5.33
N VAL A 43 0.02 8.02 5.69
CA VAL A 43 0.51 8.22 7.07
C VAL A 43 0.37 9.69 7.48
N LYS A 44 0.68 10.63 6.59
CA LYS A 44 0.48 12.06 6.85
C LYS A 44 -1.00 12.40 7.08
N GLU A 45 -1.92 11.83 6.30
CA GLU A 45 -3.36 12.01 6.52
C GLU A 45 -3.83 11.48 7.89
N ILE A 46 -3.17 10.45 8.43
CA ILE A 46 -3.50 9.85 9.74
C ILE A 46 -2.93 10.69 10.89
N LEU A 47 -1.70 11.19 10.75
CA LEU A 47 -0.97 11.85 11.84
C LEU A 47 -1.21 13.37 11.93
N GLY A 48 -1.72 14.01 10.87
CA GLY A 48 -1.86 15.47 10.78
C GLY A 48 -0.56 16.17 10.41
#